data_AF-A0A540LFQ1-F1
#
_entry.id   AF-A0A540LFQ1-F1
#
_cell.length_a   1.000
_cell.length_b   1.000
_cell.length_c   1.000
_cell.angle_alpha   90.00
_cell.angle_beta   90.00
_cell.angle_gamma   90.00
#
_symmetry.space_group_name_H-M   'P 1'
#
loop_
_entity.id
_entity.type
_entity.pdbx_description
1 polymer ?
#
loop_
_entity_poly.entity_id
_entity_poly.type
_entity_poly.pdbx_seq_one_letter_code
_entity_poly.pdbx_strand_id
1 'polypeptide(L)'
;MATVDEILHPIAVLIDELKNEYIKLHLNSIRRISTIACALGEERTRKELIPFLNENNDDDDEVLLAMAEKLGVFIPYVGGVDHANVLLLPLETLCTVEETFVRDKAVDSLCKIG
;
A
#
# COMPACT_ATOMS: atom_id res chain seq x y z
N MET A 1 3.44 -25.13 -18.47
CA MET A 1 2.22 -24.38 -18.10
C MET A 1 2.16 -24.44 -16.59
N ALA A 2 2.52 -23.35 -15.90
CA ALA A 2 2.42 -23.29 -14.44
C ALA A 2 0.94 -23.36 -14.04
N THR A 3 0.62 -24.21 -13.07
CA THR A 3 -0.75 -24.43 -12.61
C THR A 3 -1.19 -23.25 -11.75
N VAL A 4 -2.50 -22.94 -11.77
CA VAL A 4 -3.11 -21.86 -10.98
C VAL A 4 -2.82 -22.00 -9.47
N ASP A 5 -2.56 -23.23 -9.01
CA ASP A 5 -2.12 -23.56 -7.64
C ASP A 5 -0.73 -23.00 -7.27
N GLU A 6 0.24 -22.98 -8.19
CA GLU A 6 1.58 -22.44 -7.93
C GLU A 6 1.58 -20.92 -7.75
N ILE A 7 0.56 -20.24 -8.27
CA ILE A 7 0.38 -18.78 -8.18
C ILE A 7 -0.37 -18.40 -6.89
N LEU A 8 -1.21 -19.28 -6.35
CA LEU A 8 -1.96 -19.02 -5.10
C LEU A 8 -1.09 -19.13 -3.85
N HIS A 9 -0.09 -20.02 -3.84
CA HIS A 9 0.76 -20.24 -2.68
C HIS A 9 1.55 -18.99 -2.21
N PRO A 10 2.20 -18.20 -3.09
CA PRO A 10 2.90 -16.99 -2.70
C PRO A 10 1.98 -15.89 -2.16
N ILE A 11 0.76 -15.80 -2.70
CA ILE A 11 -0.22 -14.77 -2.32
C ILE A 11 -0.82 -15.09 -0.96
N ALA A 12 -1.14 -16.36 -0.68
CA ALA A 12 -1.64 -16.79 0.62
C ALA A 12 -0.62 -16.54 1.73
N VAL A 13 0.67 -16.84 1.48
CA VAL A 13 1.75 -16.54 2.43
C VAL A 13 1.87 -15.03 2.68
N LEU A 14 1.84 -14.20 1.63
CA LEU A 14 1.89 -12.75 1.77
C LEU A 14 0.69 -12.17 2.54
N ILE A 15 -0.50 -12.74 2.37
CA ILE A 15 -1.71 -12.31 3.09
C ILE A 15 -1.66 -12.75 4.57
N ASP A 16 -1.12 -13.93 4.87
CA ASP A 16 -0.90 -14.38 6.25
C ASP A 16 0.23 -13.60 6.94
N GLU A 17 1.25 -13.17 6.20
CA GLU A 17 2.30 -12.27 6.68
C GLU A 17 1.75 -10.86 6.99
N LEU A 18 0.83 -10.34 6.18
CA LEU A 18 0.11 -9.08 6.43
C LEU A 18 -0.77 -9.10 7.68
N LYS A 19 -1.13 -10.28 8.20
CA LYS A 19 -1.97 -10.44 9.39
C LYS A 19 -1.16 -10.69 10.67
N ASN A 20 0.16 -10.67 10.60
CA ASN A 20 1.05 -11.11 11.66
C ASN A 20 1.68 -9.91 12.37
N GLU A 21 1.60 -9.87 13.71
CA GLU A 21 1.95 -8.74 14.61
C GLU A 21 3.46 -8.38 14.67
N TYR A 22 4.26 -8.85 13.71
CA TYR A 22 5.68 -8.51 13.63
C TYR A 22 5.91 -7.40 12.61
N ILE A 23 6.43 -6.27 13.07
CA ILE A 23 6.85 -5.08 12.29
C ILE A 23 7.59 -5.45 10.98
N LYS A 24 8.45 -6.48 11.03
CA LYS A 24 9.20 -6.97 9.85
C LYS A 24 8.31 -7.53 8.74
N LEU A 25 7.17 -8.13 9.08
CA LEU A 25 6.22 -8.70 8.12
C LEU A 25 5.33 -7.62 7.50
N HIS A 26 4.89 -6.63 8.29
CA HIS A 26 4.23 -5.43 7.77
C HIS A 26 5.14 -4.65 6.81
N LEU A 27 6.39 -4.40 7.20
CA LEU A 27 7.38 -3.74 6.34
C LEU A 27 7.66 -4.53 5.04
N ASN A 28 7.81 -5.85 5.13
CA ASN A 28 7.99 -6.71 3.95
C ASN A 28 6.77 -6.67 3.02
N SER A 29 5.58 -6.60 3.58
CA SER A 29 4.33 -6.54 2.83
C SER A 29 4.15 -5.18 2.14
N ILE A 30 4.42 -4.08 2.84
CA ILE A 30 4.44 -2.73 2.24
C ILE A 30 5.48 -2.64 1.14
N ARG A 31 6.68 -3.20 1.32
CA ARG A 31 7.72 -3.23 0.27
C ARG A 31 7.25 -3.97 -0.99
N ARG A 32 6.38 -4.97 -0.85
CA ARG A 32 5.83 -5.79 -1.93
C ARG A 32 4.41 -5.39 -2.35
N ILE A 33 3.89 -4.26 -1.85
CA ILE A 33 2.47 -3.92 -2.02
C ILE A 33 2.05 -3.70 -3.48
N SER A 34 2.97 -3.23 -4.33
CA SER A 34 2.74 -3.16 -5.77
C SER A 34 2.51 -4.53 -6.42
N THR A 35 3.22 -5.57 -5.96
CA THR A 35 3.02 -6.95 -6.43
C THR A 35 1.67 -7.49 -5.97
N ILE A 36 1.30 -7.21 -4.72
CA ILE A 36 0.01 -7.60 -4.15
C ILE A 36 -1.13 -6.94 -4.93
N ALA A 37 -1.06 -5.63 -5.16
CA ALA A 37 -2.07 -4.90 -5.93
C ALA A 37 -2.17 -5.39 -7.38
N CYS A 38 -1.03 -5.70 -8.01
CA CYS A 38 -1.00 -6.31 -9.34
C CYS A 38 -1.73 -7.67 -9.38
N ALA A 39 -1.58 -8.48 -8.34
CA ALA A 39 -2.24 -9.80 -8.25
C ALA A 39 -3.73 -9.70 -7.89
N LEU A 40 -4.12 -8.73 -7.06
CA LEU A 40 -5.51 -8.46 -6.70
C LEU A 40 -6.32 -7.86 -7.87
N GLY A 41 -5.65 -7.10 -8.72
CA GLY A 41 -6.29 -6.29 -9.76
C GLY A 41 -6.79 -4.95 -9.22
N GLU A 42 -7.06 -4.03 -10.13
CA GLU A 42 -7.32 -2.63 -9.82
C GLU A 42 -8.58 -2.44 -8.97
N GLU A 43 -9.67 -3.16 -9.29
CA GLU A 43 -10.94 -3.02 -8.59
C GLU A 43 -10.84 -3.40 -7.12
N ARG A 44 -10.23 -4.55 -6.82
CA ARG A 44 -10.04 -5.02 -5.45
C ARG A 44 -8.97 -4.21 -4.72
N THR A 45 -7.95 -3.73 -5.44
CA THR A 45 -6.99 -2.78 -4.87
C THR A 45 -7.71 -1.55 -4.32
N ARG A 46 -8.62 -0.95 -5.08
CA ARG A 46 -9.39 0.22 -4.61
C ARG A 46 -10.36 -0.10 -3.47
N LYS A 47 -11.03 -1.26 -3.52
CA LYS A 47 -12.12 -1.61 -2.58
C LYS A 47 -11.66 -2.29 -1.29
N GLU A 48 -10.49 -2.93 -1.31
CA GLU A 48 -9.98 -3.74 -0.19
C GLU A 48 -8.62 -3.23 0.27
N LEU A 49 -7.64 -3.15 -0.63
CA LEU A 49 -6.26 -2.83 -0.26
C LEU A 49 -6.08 -1.38 0.21
N ILE A 50 -6.66 -0.42 -0.52
CA ILE A 50 -6.55 1.01 -0.16
C ILE A 50 -7.22 1.32 1.19
N PRO A 51 -8.46 0.87 1.47
CA PRO A 51 -9.07 1.02 2.79
C PRO A 51 -8.23 0.37 3.90
N PHE A 52 -7.72 -0.84 3.66
CA PHE A 52 -6.83 -1.52 4.61
C PHE A 52 -5.61 -0.67 4.95
N LEU A 53 -4.95 -0.07 3.96
CA LEU A 53 -3.79 0.80 4.21
C LEU A 53 -4.15 2.07 4.98
N ASN A 54 -5.32 2.67 4.70
CA ASN A 54 -5.77 3.85 5.42
C ASN A 54 -6.10 3.55 6.90
N GLU A 55 -6.60 2.35 7.20
CA GLU A 55 -6.87 1.91 8.57
C GLU A 55 -5.60 1.55 9.36
N ASN A 56 -4.47 1.30 8.69
CA ASN A 56 -3.17 0.99 9.31
C ASN A 56 -2.24 2.22 9.32
N ASN A 57 -2.79 3.40 9.60
CA ASN A 57 -2.05 4.67 9.69
C ASN A 57 -1.31 4.89 11.02
N ASP A 58 -1.56 4.06 12.03
CA ASP A 58 -0.95 4.10 13.37
C ASP A 58 0.20 3.08 13.55
N ASP A 59 0.79 2.61 12.44
CA ASP A 59 1.89 1.65 12.41
C ASP A 59 3.26 2.30 12.74
N ASP A 60 4.33 1.52 12.79
CA ASP A 60 5.68 2.04 13.00
C ASP A 60 6.10 3.05 11.91
N ASP A 61 6.84 4.08 12.30
CA ASP A 61 7.27 5.17 11.41
C ASP A 61 7.97 4.68 10.13
N GLU A 62 8.76 3.59 10.21
CA GLU A 62 9.42 2.99 9.05
C GLU A 62 8.42 2.38 8.06
N VAL A 63 7.34 1.79 8.56
CA VAL A 63 6.25 1.21 7.77
C VAL A 63 5.46 2.33 7.11
N LEU A 64 5.10 3.37 7.86
CA LEU A 64 4.36 4.52 7.34
C LEU A 64 5.16 5.29 6.28
N LEU A 65 6.47 5.46 6.49
CA LEU A 65 7.37 6.09 5.51
C LEU A 65 7.41 5.29 4.20
N ALA A 66 7.55 3.97 4.30
CA ALA A 66 7.53 3.09 3.13
C ALA A 66 6.16 3.10 2.45
N MET A 67 5.06 3.19 3.21
CA MET A 67 3.70 3.27 2.67
C MET A 67 3.52 4.56 1.86
N ALA A 68 3.88 5.71 2.43
CA ALA A 68 3.85 7.01 1.75
C ALA A 68 4.59 6.93 0.40
N GLU A 69 5.81 6.38 0.41
CA GLU A 69 6.61 6.21 -0.81
C GLU A 69 5.92 5.38 -1.90
N LYS A 70 5.32 4.25 -1.51
CA LYS A 70 4.66 3.34 -2.46
C LYS A 70 3.39 3.96 -3.04
N LEU A 71 2.62 4.68 -2.21
CA LEU A 71 1.40 5.34 -2.65
C LEU A 71 1.67 6.40 -3.73
N GLY A 72 2.81 7.08 -3.69
CA GLY A 72 3.21 8.07 -4.70
C GLY A 72 3.45 7.51 -6.12
N VAL A 73 3.53 6.19 -6.30
CA VAL A 73 3.66 5.53 -7.61
C VAL A 73 2.53 4.53 -7.87
N PHE A 74 1.42 4.63 -7.13
CA PHE A 74 0.39 3.60 -7.10
C PHE A 74 -0.72 3.74 -8.14
N ILE A 75 -0.71 4.84 -8.91
CA ILE A 75 -1.70 5.13 -9.96
C ILE A 75 -1.96 3.95 -10.91
N PRO A 76 -0.93 3.25 -11.45
CA PRO A 76 -1.16 2.13 -12.36
C PRO A 76 -1.92 0.97 -11.71
N TYR A 77 -1.80 0.80 -10.40
CA TYR A 77 -2.41 -0.32 -9.66
C TYR A 77 -3.83 -0.03 -9.22
N VAL A 78 -4.29 1.22 -9.29
CA VAL A 78 -5.67 1.62 -9.00
C VAL A 78 -6.50 1.84 -10.27
N GLY A 79 -5.95 1.55 -11.46
CA GLY A 79 -6.66 1.74 -12.73
C GLY A 79 -6.46 3.10 -13.39
N GLY A 80 -5.30 3.70 -13.17
CA GLY A 80 -4.90 4.92 -13.84
C GLY A 80 -5.40 6.19 -13.16
N VAL A 81 -5.17 7.32 -13.85
CA VAL A 81 -5.37 8.67 -13.30
C VAL A 81 -6.84 8.94 -12.94
N ASP A 82 -7.77 8.33 -13.67
CA ASP A 82 -9.22 8.42 -13.43
C ASP A 82 -9.63 7.92 -12.03
N HIS A 83 -8.79 7.10 -11.41
CA HIS A 83 -9.01 6.53 -10.09
C HIS A 83 -7.93 6.94 -9.07
N ALA A 84 -7.05 7.89 -9.40
CA ALA A 84 -5.99 8.34 -8.49
C ALA A 84 -6.52 8.98 -7.20
N ASN A 85 -7.75 9.52 -7.24
CA ASN A 85 -8.42 10.15 -6.10
C ASN A 85 -8.55 9.23 -4.87
N VAL A 86 -8.58 7.90 -5.05
CA VAL A 86 -8.65 6.96 -3.93
C VAL A 86 -7.38 6.98 -3.06
N LEU A 87 -6.25 7.45 -3.61
CA LEU A 87 -4.97 7.55 -2.91
C LEU A 87 -4.86 8.81 -2.04
N LEU A 88 -5.72 9.81 -2.28
CA LEU A 88 -5.69 11.08 -1.57
C LEU A 88 -5.97 10.89 -0.09
N LEU A 89 -6.98 10.08 0.27
CA LEU A 89 -7.36 9.87 1.66
C LEU A 89 -6.23 9.21 2.49
N PRO A 90 -5.63 8.08 2.07
CA PRO A 90 -4.47 7.51 2.78
C PRO A 90 -3.30 8.49 2.91
N LEU A 91 -2.98 9.23 1.86
CA LEU A 91 -1.86 10.18 1.88
C LEU A 91 -2.16 11.41 2.74
N GLU A 92 -3.39 11.90 2.77
CA GLU A 92 -3.84 12.96 3.68
C GLU A 92 -3.70 12.51 5.13
N THR A 93 -4.13 11.29 5.45
CA THR A 93 -3.95 10.70 6.78
C THR A 93 -2.47 10.66 7.17
N LEU A 94 -1.59 10.21 6.27
CA LEU A 94 -0.14 10.17 6.49
C LEU A 94 0.48 11.58 6.63
N CYS A 95 -0.16 12.63 6.13
CA CYS A 95 0.29 14.02 6.36
C CYS A 95 -0.01 14.51 7.79
N THR A 96 -0.83 13.80 8.57
CA THR A 96 -1.22 14.20 9.92
C THR A 96 -0.44 13.51 11.04
N VAL A 97 0.41 12.52 10.70
CA VAL A 97 1.19 11.76 11.68
C VAL A 97 2.29 12.61 12.33
N GLU A 98 2.76 12.22 13.53
CA GLU A 98 3.75 13.00 14.29
C GLU A 98 5.15 13.00 13.66
N GLU A 99 5.54 11.93 12.97
CA GLU A 99 6.86 11.81 12.37
C GLU A 99 7.01 12.72 11.14
N THR A 100 7.95 13.67 11.25
CA THR A 100 8.31 14.63 10.20
C THR A 100 8.66 13.98 8.87
N PHE A 101 9.49 12.93 8.88
CA PHE A 101 9.93 12.27 7.65
C PHE A 101 8.78 11.60 6.89
N VAL A 102 7.81 11.05 7.62
CA VAL A 102 6.62 10.45 7.03
C VAL A 102 5.76 11.53 6.37
N ARG A 103 5.51 12.65 7.07
CA ARG A 103 4.73 13.76 6.51
C ARG A 103 5.36 14.33 5.24
N ASP A 104 6.66 14.60 5.26
CA ASP A 104 7.37 15.13 4.10
C ASP A 104 7.26 14.18 2.91
N LYS A 105 7.38 12.88 3.16
CA LYS A 105 7.24 11.86 2.11
C LYS A 105 5.81 11.73 1.59
N ALA A 106 4.81 11.90 2.45
CA ALA A 106 3.40 11.89 2.06
C ALA A 106 3.09 13.08 1.14
N VAL A 107 3.59 14.28 1.47
CA VAL A 107 3.47 15.49 0.63
C VAL A 107 4.15 15.28 -0.73
N ASP A 108 5.39 14.78 -0.74
CA ASP A 108 6.10 14.44 -1.98
C ASP A 108 5.31 13.46 -2.86
N SER A 109 4.58 12.55 -2.23
CA SER A 109 3.79 11.52 -2.92
C SER A 109 2.47 12.10 -3.44
N LEU A 110 1.83 13.01 -2.69
CA LEU A 110 0.68 13.79 -3.17
C LEU A 110 1.03 14.60 -4.42
N CYS A 111 2.19 15.26 -4.43
CA CYS A 111 2.67 16.02 -5.59
C CYS A 111 2.99 15.16 -6.83
N LYS A 112 3.11 13.85 -6.69
CA LYS A 112 3.32 12.93 -7.83
C LYS A 112 2.02 12.42 -8.42
N ILE A 113 0.95 12.37 -7.63
CA ILE A 113 -0.32 11.80 -8.07
C ILE A 113 -1.33 12.86 -8.54
N GLY A 114 -1.13 14.14 -8.19
CA GLY A 114 -1.87 15.30 -8.71
C GLY A 114 -1.04 16.08 -9.72
#